data_AF-A0A1B7IPQ0-F1
#
_entry.id   AF-A0A1B7IPQ0-F1
#
_cell.length_a   1.000
_cell.length_b   1.000
_cell.length_c   1.000
_cell.angle_alpha   90.00
_cell.angle_beta   90.00
_cell.angle_gamma   90.00
#
_symmetry.space_group_name_H-M   'P 1'
#
loop_
_entity.id
_entity.type
_entity.pdbx_description
1 polymer ?
#
loop_
_entity_poly.entity_id
_entity_poly.type
_entity_poly.pdbx_seq_one_letter_code
_entity_poly.pdbx_strand_id
1 'polypeptide(L)' 'MKAKGVEFCEEPREEEYGTVVVFEDIYGNRWDLYQNK' A
#
# COMPACT_ATOMS: atom_id res chain seq x y z
N MET A 1 1.47 -7.15 10.06
CA MET A 1 1.88 -8.25 9.15
C MET A 1 3.34 -8.04 8.76
N LYS A 2 4.10 -9.13 8.56
CA LYS A 2 5.58 -9.16 8.50
C LYS A 2 6.16 -8.20 7.43
N ALA A 3 6.85 -7.15 7.85
CA ALA A 3 7.49 -6.21 6.92
C ALA A 3 8.85 -6.76 6.46
N LYS A 4 8.94 -7.11 5.17
CA LYS A 4 10.22 -7.14 4.44
C LYS A 4 10.71 -5.70 4.18
N GLY A 5 10.79 -4.88 5.23
CA GLY A 5 11.26 -3.49 5.14
C GLY A 5 10.33 -2.50 4.42
N VAL A 6 9.05 -2.81 4.24
CA VAL A 6 8.08 -1.84 3.69
C VAL A 6 7.32 -1.17 4.83
N GLU A 7 7.16 0.16 4.76
CA GLU A 7 6.41 0.98 5.70
C GLU A 7 5.07 1.38 5.08
N PHE A 8 3.96 1.03 5.72
CA PHE A 8 2.65 1.43 5.23
C PHE A 8 2.37 2.88 5.64
N CYS A 9 2.15 3.76 4.66
CA CYS A 9 1.90 5.18 4.91
C CYS A 9 0.45 5.44 5.31
N GLU A 10 -0.48 4.61 4.82
CA GLU A 10 -1.91 4.70 5.11
C GLU A 10 -2.52 3.30 5.29
N GLU A 11 -3.65 3.22 5.99
CA GLU A 11 -4.47 2.01 6.01
C GLU A 11 -5.10 1.77 4.63
N PRO A 12 -5.27 0.51 4.20
CA PRO A 12 -5.94 0.21 2.94
C PRO A 12 -7.32 0.89 2.89
N ARG A 13 -7.56 1.67 1.84
CA ARG A 13 -8.85 2.34 1.60
C ARG A 13 -9.66 1.56 0.57
N GLU A 14 -10.94 1.36 0.88
CA GLU A 14 -11.91 0.85 -0.09
C GLU A 14 -12.43 1.99 -0.95
N GLU A 15 -12.24 1.85 -2.26
CA GLU A 15 -12.79 2.73 -3.28
C GLU A 15 -13.80 1.93 -4.13
N GLU A 16 -14.68 2.62 -4.86
CA GLU A 16 -15.71 1.95 -5.69
C GLU A 16 -15.12 0.94 -6.70
N TYR A 17 -13.89 1.18 -7.12
CA TYR A 17 -13.18 0.35 -8.09
C TYR A 17 -12.37 -0.79 -7.44
N GLY A 18 -12.03 -0.70 -6.15
CA GLY A 18 -11.27 -1.74 -5.45
C GLY A 18 -10.54 -1.21 -4.21
N THR A 19 -9.59 -1.97 -3.69
CA THR A 19 -8.83 -1.57 -2.51
C THR A 19 -7.50 -0.94 -2.92
N VAL A 20 -7.21 0.24 -2.39
CA VAL A 20 -5.95 0.94 -2.61
C VAL A 20 -5.17 1.01 -1.30
N VAL A 21 -3.86 0.77 -1.33
CA VAL A 21 -2.98 0.99 -0.19
C VAL A 21 -1.68 1.65 -0.65
N VAL A 22 -1.18 2.59 0.15
CA VAL A 22 0.08 3.28 -0.12
C VAL A 22 1.12 2.85 0.89
N PHE A 23 2.30 2.47 0.40
CA PHE A 23 3.44 2.09 1.23
C PHE A 23 4.75 2.61 0.64
N GLU A 24 5.75 2.74 1.50
CA GLU A 24 7.11 3.11 1.17
C GLU A 24 8.03 1.88 1.25
N ASP A 25 8.92 1.72 0.27
CA ASP A 25 9.93 0.66 0.28
C ASP A 25 11.21 1.06 1.05
N ILE A 26 12.14 0.11 1.21
CA ILE A 26 13.42 0.33 1.90
C ILE A 26 14.31 1.41 1.24
N TYR A 27 14.00 1.83 0.02
CA TYR A 27 14.73 2.85 -0.72
C TYR A 27 14.05 4.23 -0.65
N GLY A 28 12.95 4.35 0.10
CA GLY A 28 12.16 5.58 0.20
C GLY A 28 11.24 5.82 -1.00
N ASN A 29 11.03 4.83 -1.87
CA ASN A 29 10.06 4.98 -2.95
C ASN A 29 8.66 4.69 -2.44
N ARG A 30 7.73 5.58 -2.78
CA ARG A 30 6.31 5.43 -2.47
C ARG A 30 5.58 4.70 -3.60
N TRP A 31 4.81 3.71 -3.24
CA TRP A 31 4.06 2.85 -4.14
C TRP A 31 2.58 2.83 -3.76
N ASP A 32 1.71 2.95 -4.75
CA ASP A 32 0.29 2.63 -4.66
C ASP A 32 0.04 1.19 -5.15
N LEU A 33 -0.47 0.36 -4.26
CA LEU A 33 -0.95 -0.97 -4.61
C LEU A 33 -2.47 -0.90 -4.74
N TYR A 34 -2.94 -1.22 -5.94
CA TYR A 34 -4.34 -1.38 -6.24
C TYR A 34 -4.70 -2.86 -6.37
N GLN A 35 -5.74 -3.27 -5.66
CA GLN A 35 -6.34 -4.59 -5.75
C GLN A 35 -7.76 -4.46 -6.31
N ASN A 36 -7.97 -5.02 -7.50
CA ASN A 36 -9.30 -5.19 -8.07
C ASN A 36 -10.10 -6.23 -7.25
N LYS A 37 -11.42 -6.06 -7.22
CA LYS A 37 -12.35 -6.91 -6.47
C LYS A 37 -12.54 -8.28 -7.10
#